data_AF-X1VLC9-F1
#
_entry.id   AF-X1VLC9-F1
#
_cell.length_a   1.000
_cell.length_b   1.000
_cell.length_c   1.000
_cell.angle_alpha   90.00
_cell.angle_beta   90.00
_cell.angle_gamma   90.00
#
_symmetry.space_group_name_H-M   'P 1'
#
loop_
_entity.id
_entity.type
_entity.pdbx_description
1 polymer ?
#
loop_
_entity_poly.entity_id
_entity_poly.type
_entity_poly.pdbx_seq_one_letter_code
_entity_poly.pdbx_strand_id
1 'polypeptide(L)'
;MRKIVLCNQKGGVGKTATSVNLAAGIKKGKRAFGNIIVIRSVESKNAMTAQPTKVPFKILEKIQKRIVHEIPQVTKVLYDLTPKPPSTIEYI
;
A
#
# COMPACT_ATOMS: atom_id res chain seq x y z
N MET A 1 2.55 -1.75 20.30
CA MET A 1 3.11 -0.56 19.60
C MET A 1 2.36 -0.34 18.29
N ARG A 2 2.11 0.92 17.88
CA ARG A 2 1.51 1.26 16.57
C ARG A 2 2.62 1.61 15.58
N LYS A 3 2.68 0.93 14.43
CA LYS A 3 3.65 1.21 13.36
C LYS A 3 2.90 1.51 12.07
N ILE A 4 3.27 2.59 11.38
CA ILE A 4 2.80 2.89 10.01
C ILE A 4 3.95 2.59 9.07
N VAL A 5 3.75 1.70 8.09
CA VAL A 5 4.73 1.39 7.04
C VAL A 5 4.15 1.78 5.70
N LEU A 6 4.95 2.50 4.90
CA LEU A 6 4.68 2.83 3.51
C LEU A 6 5.67 2.03 2.66
N CYS A 7 5.17 1.07 1.88
CA CYS A 7 6.01 0.29 0.98
C CYS A 7 5.65 0.58 -0.49
N ASN A 8 6.69 0.68 -1.32
CA ASN A 8 6.59 0.81 -2.78
C ASN A 8 7.06 -0.52 -3.40
N GLN A 9 6.17 -1.23 -4.08
CA GLN A 9 6.55 -2.47 -4.76
C GLN A 9 7.26 -2.13 -6.08
N LYS A 10 8.59 -2.33 -6.13
CA LYS A 10 9.38 -2.27 -7.37
C LYS A 10 9.54 -3.68 -7.92
N GLY A 11 8.99 -3.95 -9.10
CA GLY A 11 9.05 -5.27 -9.73
C GLY A 11 10.31 -5.50 -10.57
N GLY A 12 11.07 -6.54 -10.24
CA GLY A 12 12.04 -7.16 -11.13
C GLY A 12 11.34 -7.96 -12.25
N VAL A 13 11.95 -7.99 -13.43
CA VAL A 13 11.44 -8.63 -14.64
C VAL A 13 11.82 -10.12 -14.64
N GLY A 14 10.85 -11.03 -14.80
CA GLY A 14 11.15 -12.43 -15.10
C GLY A 14 10.00 -13.44 -14.90
N LYS A 15 9.48 -13.94 -16.03
CA LYS A 15 8.81 -15.24 -16.25
C LYS A 15 7.41 -15.45 -15.64
N THR A 16 6.39 -15.35 -16.51
CA THR A 16 5.08 -16.05 -16.46
C THR A 16 4.43 -16.20 -15.08
N ALA A 17 4.04 -15.07 -14.51
CA ALA A 17 2.84 -14.88 -13.70
C ALA A 17 2.46 -13.40 -13.90
N THR A 18 1.17 -13.07 -14.06
CA THR A 18 0.73 -11.69 -14.26
C THR A 18 0.90 -10.89 -12.96
N SER A 19 2.15 -10.53 -12.64
CA SER A 19 2.53 -9.64 -11.54
C SER A 19 2.29 -8.20 -12.00
N VAL A 20 1.09 -7.69 -11.75
CA VAL A 20 0.76 -6.30 -12.08
C VAL A 20 1.41 -5.38 -11.03
N ASN A 21 2.72 -5.15 -11.16
CA ASN A 21 3.48 -4.25 -10.29
C ASN A 21 3.06 -2.76 -10.46
N LEU A 22 2.32 -2.45 -11.52
CA LEU A 22 1.79 -1.13 -11.79
C LEU A 22 0.26 -1.15 -11.83
N ALA A 23 -0.39 -0.26 -11.09
CA ALA A 23 -1.82 -0.08 -11.20
C ALA A 23 -2.17 0.82 -12.38
N ALA A 24 -3.17 0.42 -13.15
CA ALA A 24 -3.86 1.32 -14.06
C ALA A 24 -4.56 2.43 -13.27
N GLY A 25 -4.47 3.66 -13.78
CA GLY A 25 -5.20 4.84 -13.33
C GLY A 25 -5.40 5.81 -14.50
N ILE A 26 -5.98 6.97 -14.21
CA ILE A 26 -6.17 8.03 -15.20
C ILE A 26 -5.33 9.23 -14.77
N LYS A 27 -4.51 9.76 -15.70
CA LYS A 27 -3.79 11.03 -15.54
C LYS A 27 -4.03 11.89 -16.76
N LYS A 28 -4.45 13.14 -16.55
CA LYS A 28 -4.75 14.11 -17.63
C LYS A 28 -5.65 13.52 -18.74
N GLY A 29 -6.68 12.77 -18.33
CA GLY A 29 -7.64 12.16 -19.26
C GLY A 29 -7.12 10.95 -20.06
N LYS A 30 -5.90 10.48 -19.82
CA LYS A 30 -5.34 9.28 -20.48
C LYS A 30 -5.07 8.18 -19.47
N ARG A 31 -5.14 6.93 -19.94
CA ARG A 31 -4.73 5.77 -19.15
C ARG A 31 -3.25 5.86 -18.82
N ALA A 32 -2.92 5.69 -17.55
CA ALA A 32 -1.56 5.69 -17.03
C ALA A 32 -1.34 4.45 -16.16
N PHE A 33 -0.13 3.92 -16.17
CA PHE A 33 0.31 2.87 -15.26
C PHE A 33 1.34 3.46 -14.31
N GLY A 34 1.20 3.16 -13.02
CA GLY A 34 2.08 3.70 -12.00
C GLY A 34 2.13 2.86 -10.75
N ASN A 35 2.97 3.27 -9.81
CA ASN A 35 3.27 2.53 -8.61
C ASN A 35 2.04 2.43 -7.70
N ILE A 36 2.00 1.31 -6.97
CA ILE A 36 1.07 1.09 -5.88
C ILE A 36 1.80 1.38 -4.58
N ILE A 37 1.19 2.22 -3.74
CA ILE A 37 1.63 2.41 -2.35
C ILE A 37 0.67 1.70 -1.42
N VAL A 38 1.21 0.90 -0.50
CA VAL A 38 0.41 0.26 0.55
C VAL A 38 0.64 0.99 1.86
N ILE A 39 -0.46 1.43 2.48
CA ILE A 39 -0.49 1.94 3.85
C ILE A 39 -0.76 0.75 4.76
N ARG A 40 0.18 0.49 5.67
CA ARG A 40 0.03 -0.54 6.68
C ARG A 40 0.02 0.12 8.05
N SER A 41 -1.06 -0.06 8.82
CA SER A 41 -1.08 0.31 10.23
C SER A 41 -1.54 -0.88 11.07
N VAL A 42 -0.71 -1.29 12.02
CA VAL A 42 -1.01 -2.45 12.86
C VAL A 42 -0.85 -2.11 14.34
N GLU A 43 -1.64 -2.80 15.15
CA GLU A 43 -1.49 -2.87 16.59
C GLU A 43 -1.03 -4.28 16.96
N SER A 44 0.07 -4.32 17.70
CA SER A 44 0.70 -5.56 18.13
C SER A 44 0.93 -5.51 19.64
N LYS A 45 0.55 -6.61 20.30
CA LYS A 45 0.77 -6.85 21.74
C LYS A 45 2.04 -7.67 22.00
N ASN A 46 2.50 -8.46 21.03
CA ASN A 46 3.70 -9.29 21.12
C ASN A 46 4.35 -9.46 19.74
N ALA A 47 5.59 -9.93 19.68
CA ALA A 47 6.33 -10.07 18.43
C ALA A 47 5.68 -11.04 17.41
N MET A 48 4.69 -11.84 17.81
CA MET A 48 4.11 -12.91 17.01
C MET A 48 2.78 -12.55 16.35
N THR A 49 2.02 -11.60 16.90
CA THR A 49 0.68 -11.25 16.41
C THR A 49 0.51 -9.75 16.20
N ALA A 50 -0.22 -9.39 15.15
CA ALA A 50 -0.59 -8.01 14.88
C ALA A 50 -1.92 -7.94 14.12
N GLN A 51 -2.78 -7.01 14.51
CA GLN A 51 -4.05 -6.75 13.84
C GLN A 51 -3.99 -5.39 13.12
N PRO A 52 -4.57 -5.25 11.92
CA PRO A 52 -4.71 -3.94 11.30
C PRO A 52 -5.51 -3.00 12.20
N THR A 53 -5.06 -1.76 12.32
CA THR A 53 -5.83 -0.76 13.09
C THR A 53 -7.04 -0.30 12.28
N LYS A 54 -8.10 0.13 12.96
CA LYS A 54 -9.26 0.75 12.32
C LYS A 54 -9.02 2.25 12.15
N VAL A 55 -8.11 2.62 11.23
CA VAL A 55 -7.85 4.03 10.91
C VAL A 55 -9.14 4.64 10.32
N PRO A 56 -9.62 5.79 10.82
CA PRO A 56 -10.77 6.47 10.24
C PRO A 56 -10.57 6.72 8.74
N PHE A 57 -11.56 6.36 7.94
CA PHE A 57 -11.46 6.45 6.47
C PHE A 57 -11.12 7.86 5.99
N LYS A 58 -11.65 8.90 6.65
CA LYS A 58 -11.32 10.31 6.39
C LYS A 58 -9.83 10.63 6.48
N ILE A 59 -9.11 9.98 7.40
CA ILE A 59 -7.65 10.12 7.53
C ILE A 59 -6.96 9.40 6.37
N LEU A 60 -7.40 8.19 6.02
CA LEU A 60 -6.87 7.44 4.87
C LEU A 60 -7.05 8.22 3.56
N GLU A 61 -8.21 8.83 3.34
CA GLU A 61 -8.48 9.69 2.18
C GLU A 61 -7.54 10.90 2.14
N LYS A 62 -7.30 11.56 3.27
CA LYS A 62 -6.36 12.68 3.35
C LYS A 62 -4.94 12.24 2.96
N ILE A 63 -4.48 11.10 3.48
CA ILE A 63 -3.17 10.54 3.15
C ILE A 63 -3.10 10.16 1.68
N GLN A 64 -4.11 9.46 1.16
CA GLN A 64 -4.18 9.04 -0.24
C GLN A 64 -4.12 10.23 -1.20
N LYS A 65 -4.93 11.27 -0.95
CA LYS A 65 -4.94 12.50 -1.76
C LYS A 65 -3.56 13.14 -1.81
N ARG A 66 -2.92 13.27 -0.65
CA ARG A 66 -1.58 13.82 -0.54
C ARG A 66 -0.55 13.00 -1.32
N ILE A 67 -0.54 11.67 -1.16
CA ILE A 67 0.39 10.77 -1.88
C ILE A 67 0.24 10.89 -3.39
N VAL A 68 -0.99 10.81 -3.92
CA VAL A 68 -1.20 10.84 -5.37
C VAL A 68 -0.90 12.22 -5.97
N HIS A 69 -1.07 13.30 -5.18
CA HIS A 69 -0.76 14.66 -5.61
C HIS A 69 0.75 14.96 -5.56
N GLU A 70 1.43 14.61 -4.47
CA GLU A 70 2.85 14.91 -4.26
C GLU A 70 3.80 13.92 -4.98
N ILE A 71 3.32 12.72 -5.34
CA ILE A 71 4.13 11.65 -5.92
C ILE A 71 3.56 11.24 -7.31
N PRO A 72 3.98 11.90 -8.41
CA PRO A 72 3.42 11.71 -9.74
C PRO A 72 3.58 10.29 -10.32
N GLN A 73 4.48 9.46 -9.80
CA GLN A 73 4.63 8.08 -10.22
C GLN A 73 3.59 7.13 -9.58
N VAL A 74 2.86 7.56 -8.57
CA VAL A 74 1.83 6.74 -7.89
C VAL A 74 0.49 6.87 -8.62
N THR A 75 -0.20 5.75 -8.82
CA THR A 75 -1.56 5.70 -9.38
C THR A 75 -2.57 5.08 -8.44
N LYS A 76 -2.12 4.32 -7.43
CA LYS A 76 -3.01 3.64 -6.49
C LYS A 76 -2.42 3.62 -5.09
N VAL A 77 -3.29 3.85 -4.10
CA VAL A 77 -2.95 3.71 -2.68
C VAL A 77 -3.92 2.69 -2.08
N LEU A 78 -3.39 1.74 -1.33
CA LEU A 78 -4.15 0.66 -0.68
C LEU A 78 -3.96 0.72 0.83
N TYR A 79 -4.89 0.11 1.58
CA TYR A 79 -4.75 -0.13 3.01
C TYR A 79 -4.73 -1.63 3.27
N ASP A 80 -3.68 -2.15 3.93
CA ASP A 80 -3.55 -3.59 4.16
C ASP A 80 -4.28 -4.03 5.44
N LEU A 81 -5.22 -4.96 5.24
CA LEU A 81 -6.09 -5.54 6.27
C LEU A 81 -5.67 -6.95 6.72
N THR A 82 -4.61 -7.51 6.15
CA THR A 82 -4.21 -8.90 6.45
C THR A 82 -3.56 -8.95 7.83
N PRO A 83 -3.98 -9.75 8.81
CA PRO A 83 -3.30 -9.82 10.10
C PRO A 83 -1.94 -10.53 10.03
N LYS A 84 -1.12 -10.33 11.07
CA LYS A 84 0.00 -11.22 11.38
C LYS A 84 -0.47 -12.23 12.44
N PRO A 85 -0.45 -13.55 12.18
CA PRO A 85 -0.37 -14.24 10.87
C PRO A 85 -1.70 -14.10 10.06
N PRO A 86 -1.72 -14.37 8.73
CA PRO A 86 -0.70 -15.03 7.90
C PRO A 86 0.41 -14.13 7.34
N SER A 87 0.28 -12.80 7.43
CA SER A 87 1.30 -11.89 6.87
C SER A 87 2.39 -11.51 7.88
N THR A 88 3.40 -10.81 7.40
CA THR A 88 4.40 -10.12 8.22
C THR A 88 4.01 -8.64 8.41
N ILE A 89 4.68 -7.95 9.36
CA ILE A 89 4.47 -6.49 9.54
C ILE A 89 5.10 -5.71 8.38
N GLU A 90 6.30 -6.14 7.96
CA GLU A 90 7.04 -5.55 6.86
C GLU A 90 6.58 -6.15 5.53
N TYR A 91 6.72 -5.34 4.49
CA TYR A 91 6.63 -5.75 3.10
C TYR A 91 8.06 -5.86 2.56
N ILE A 92 8.50 -7.09 2.28
CA ILE A 92 9.76 -7.38 1.59
C ILE A 92 9.50 -7.68 0.11
#